data_AF-A0A6P0JVU0-F1
#
_entry.id   AF-A0A6P0JVU0-F1
#
_cell.length_a   1.000
_cell.length_b   1.000
_cell.length_c   1.000
_cell.angle_alpha   90.00
_cell.angle_beta   90.00
_cell.angle_gamma   90.00
#
_symmetry.space_group_name_H-M   'P 1'
#
loop_
_entity.id
_entity.type
_entity.pdbx_description
1 polymer ?
#
loop_
_entity_poly.entity_id
_entity_poly.type
_entity_poly.pdbx_seq_one_letter_code
_entity_poly.pdbx_strand_id
1 'polypeptide(L)'
;MPDADKQQLMLKRPVTMKVVVTPRWKEEVQQQLQTQTGQIDKQLQELDMQGQRAIAEIQKQQGAMTNPQALQQVESVQNQVNQKKGELQQRKNQAL
;
A
#
# COMPACT_ATOMS: atom_id res chain seq x y z
N MET A 1 45.01 -38.75 -18.24
CA MET A 1 43.74 -38.79 -19.00
C MET A 1 42.72 -39.49 -18.12
N PRO A 2 41.50 -38.96 -17.91
CA PRO A 2 41.11 -37.57 -17.73
C PRO A 2 40.22 -37.41 -16.46
N ASP A 3 40.51 -36.43 -15.60
CA ASP A 3 39.51 -35.89 -14.66
C ASP A 3 38.53 -35.01 -15.44
N ALA A 4 37.77 -35.66 -16.33
CA ALA A 4 36.61 -35.09 -16.98
C ALA A 4 35.37 -35.31 -16.09
N ASP A 5 35.54 -35.17 -14.78
CA ASP A 5 34.44 -35.07 -13.83
C ASP A 5 33.79 -33.70 -14.02
N LYS A 6 32.93 -33.66 -15.04
CA LYS A 6 31.86 -32.71 -15.33
C LYS A 6 31.94 -31.44 -14.47
N GLN A 7 32.59 -30.42 -15.01
CA GLN A 7 32.51 -29.05 -14.53
C GLN A 7 31.06 -28.53 -14.67
N GLN A 8 30.18 -28.94 -13.77
CA GLN A 8 28.79 -28.50 -13.72
C GLN A 8 28.67 -27.29 -12.80
N LEU A 9 28.58 -26.10 -13.41
CA LEU A 9 28.34 -24.86 -12.71
C LEU A 9 26.83 -24.68 -12.45
N MET A 10 26.44 -24.58 -11.18
CA MET A 10 25.07 -24.23 -10.79
C MET A 10 24.88 -22.71 -10.83
N LEU A 11 24.03 -22.25 -11.73
CA LEU A 11 23.72 -20.82 -11.90
C LEU A 11 22.26 -20.55 -11.57
N LYS A 12 21.99 -19.53 -10.75
CA LYS A 12 20.64 -19.01 -10.54
C LYS A 12 20.24 -18.22 -11.79
N ARG A 13 19.27 -18.74 -12.56
CA ARG A 13 18.68 -18.04 -13.70
C ARG A 13 17.25 -17.62 -13.38
N PRO A 14 16.81 -16.42 -13.74
CA PRO A 14 15.39 -16.08 -13.70
C PRO A 14 14.62 -16.96 -14.70
N VAL A 15 13.45 -17.44 -14.29
CA VAL A 15 12.56 -18.23 -15.14
C VAL A 15 11.29 -17.42 -15.38
N THR A 16 10.98 -17.15 -16.65
CA THR A 16 9.75 -16.45 -17.03
C THR A 16 8.58 -17.41 -17.02
N MET A 17 7.61 -17.19 -16.14
CA MET A 17 6.35 -17.92 -16.14
C MET A 17 5.33 -17.19 -17.01
N LYS A 18 4.64 -17.94 -17.88
CA LYS A 18 3.51 -17.45 -18.68
C LYS A 18 2.28 -18.24 -18.31
N VAL A 19 1.13 -17.57 -18.21
CA VAL A 19 -0.14 -18.20 -17.82
C VAL A 19 -1.13 -18.12 -18.98
N VAL A 20 -1.87 -19.20 -19.21
CA VAL A 20 -2.96 -19.22 -20.19
C VAL A 20 -4.23 -18.67 -19.53
N VAL A 21 -4.80 -17.64 -20.15
CA VAL A 21 -5.98 -16.94 -19.64
C VAL A 21 -7.24 -17.78 -19.90
N THR A 22 -7.53 -18.70 -19.00
CA THR A 22 -8.77 -19.48 -19.00
C THR A 22 -9.89 -18.74 -18.25
N PRO A 23 -11.17 -19.07 -18.48
CA PRO A 23 -12.28 -18.44 -17.75
C PRO A 23 -12.13 -18.57 -16.22
N ARG A 24 -11.82 -19.77 -15.72
CA ARG A 24 -11.59 -20.01 -14.28
C ARG A 24 -10.45 -19.15 -13.73
N TRP A 25 -9.35 -19.05 -14.48
CA TRP A 25 -8.22 -18.21 -14.07
C TRP A 25 -8.61 -16.73 -14.00
N LYS A 26 -9.42 -16.23 -14.94
CA LYS A 26 -9.92 -14.85 -14.89
C LYS A 26 -10.75 -14.58 -13.63
N GLU A 27 -11.64 -15.50 -13.26
CA GLU A 27 -12.47 -15.37 -12.06
C GLU A 27 -11.63 -15.34 -10.78
N GLU A 28 -10.66 -16.25 -10.66
CA GLU A 28 -9.76 -16.33 -9.50
C GLU A 28 -8.91 -15.05 -9.37
N VAL A 29 -8.32 -14.56 -10.46
CA VAL A 29 -7.54 -13.32 -10.47
C VAL A 29 -8.44 -12.11 -10.18
N GLN A 30 -9.63 -12.04 -10.77
CA GLN A 30 -10.56 -10.95 -10.52
C GLN A 30 -10.99 -10.90 -9.05
N GLN A 31 -11.24 -12.05 -8.42
CA GLN A 31 -11.57 -12.13 -7.00
C GLN A 31 -10.37 -11.73 -6.11
N GLN A 32 -9.16 -12.15 -6.48
CA GLN A 32 -7.94 -11.76 -5.79
C GLN A 32 -7.68 -10.24 -5.90
N LEU A 33 -7.90 -9.65 -7.07
CA LEU A 33 -7.79 -8.20 -7.28
C LEU A 33 -8.84 -7.44 -6.46
N GLN A 34 -10.12 -7.85 -6.52
CA GLN A 34 -11.18 -7.24 -5.71
C GLN A 34 -10.88 -7.30 -4.21
N THR A 35 -10.33 -8.42 -3.74
CA THR A 35 -9.94 -8.58 -2.33
C THR A 35 -8.81 -7.61 -1.95
N GLN A 36 -7.78 -7.49 -2.79
CA GLN A 36 -6.70 -6.53 -2.57
C GLN A 36 -7.18 -5.08 -2.61
N THR A 37 -8.02 -4.72 -3.59
CA THR A 37 -8.64 -3.39 -3.66
C THR A 37 -9.46 -3.09 -2.41
N GLY A 38 -10.29 -4.03 -1.96
CA GLY A 38 -11.11 -3.86 -0.76
C GLY A 38 -10.28 -3.72 0.52
N GLN A 39 -9.12 -4.36 0.62
CA GLN A 39 -8.18 -4.15 1.73
C GLN A 39 -7.59 -2.74 1.72
N ILE A 40 -7.19 -2.24 0.55
CA ILE A 40 -6.67 -0.87 0.42
C ILE A 40 -7.75 0.16 0.77
N ASP A 41 -8.99 -0.08 0.35
CA ASP A 41 -10.12 0.81 0.67
C ASP A 41 -10.39 0.87 2.17
N LYS A 42 -10.30 -0.26 2.88
CA LYS A 42 -10.38 -0.29 4.36
C LYS A 42 -9.25 0.50 5.00
N GLN A 43 -8.00 0.32 4.53
CA GLN A 43 -6.85 1.06 5.04
C GLN A 43 -7.00 2.58 4.83
N LEU A 44 -7.54 3.00 3.69
CA LEU A 44 -7.85 4.41 3.42
C LEU A 44 -8.89 4.95 4.41
N GLN A 45 -9.99 4.22 4.62
CA GLN A 45 -11.03 4.63 5.57
C GLN A 45 -10.52 4.70 7.02
N GLU A 46 -9.70 3.74 7.44
CA GLU A 46 -9.07 3.74 8.75
C GLU A 46 -8.14 4.94 8.93
N LEU A 47 -7.31 5.23 7.92
CA LEU A 47 -6.41 6.38 7.93
C LEU A 47 -7.17 7.70 8.03
N ASP A 48 -8.31 7.80 7.33
CA ASP A 48 -9.23 8.94 7.43
C ASP A 48 -9.77 9.15 8.83
N MET A 49 -10.29 8.08 9.44
CA MET A 49 -10.81 8.15 10.81
C MET A 49 -9.71 8.50 11.82
N GLN A 50 -8.51 7.95 11.66
CA GLN A 50 -7.37 8.26 12.52
C GLN A 50 -6.95 9.72 12.40
N GLY A 51 -6.88 10.25 11.17
CA GLY A 51 -6.56 11.66 10.93
C GLY A 51 -7.56 12.60 11.59
N GLN A 52 -8.85 12.37 11.39
CA GLN A 52 -9.90 13.19 12.01
C GLN A 52 -9.86 13.14 13.54
N ARG A 53 -9.64 11.96 14.13
CA ARG A 53 -9.50 11.80 15.59
C ARG A 53 -8.30 12.57 16.13
N ALA A 54 -7.15 12.46 15.47
CA ALA A 54 -5.93 13.18 15.86
C ALA A 54 -6.14 14.71 15.79
N ILE A 55 -6.78 15.20 14.73
CA ILE A 55 -7.12 16.63 14.60
C ILE A 55 -8.07 17.07 15.72
N ALA A 56 -9.12 16.30 16.01
CA ALA A 56 -10.08 16.60 17.07
C ALA A 56 -9.43 16.61 18.47
N GLU A 57 -8.47 15.72 18.70
CA GLU A 57 -7.71 15.66 19.96
C GLU A 57 -6.79 16.88 20.13
N ILE A 58 -6.04 17.25 19.09
CA ILE A 58 -5.24 18.49 19.08
C ILE A 58 -6.14 19.70 19.34
N GLN A 59 -7.33 19.72 18.71
CA GLN A 59 -8.28 20.80 18.89
C GLN A 59 -8.78 20.94 20.33
N LYS A 60 -9.11 19.80 20.95
CA LYS A 60 -9.60 19.73 22.32
C LYS A 60 -8.52 20.05 23.35
N GLN A 61 -7.28 19.61 23.14
CA GLN A 61 -6.18 19.82 24.10
C GLN A 61 -5.69 21.28 24.13
N GLN A 62 -5.72 21.98 23.00
CA GLN A 62 -5.04 23.29 22.88
C GLN A 62 -5.98 24.49 22.70
N GLY A 63 -7.30 24.32 22.74
CA GLY A 63 -8.26 25.42 22.48
C GLY A 63 -8.09 25.97 21.06
N ALA A 64 -7.97 25.08 20.07
CA ALA A 64 -7.13 25.26 18.89
C ALA A 64 -7.67 26.12 17.73
N MET A 65 -8.58 27.06 17.95
CA MET A 65 -8.91 28.02 16.88
C MET A 65 -8.03 29.27 16.90
N THR A 66 -7.29 29.52 17.99
CA THR A 66 -6.44 30.71 18.13
C THR A 66 -4.98 30.40 18.48
N ASN A 67 -4.63 29.14 18.76
CA ASN A 67 -3.25 28.77 19.09
C ASN A 67 -2.45 28.41 17.81
N PRO A 68 -1.43 29.20 17.42
CA PRO A 68 -0.63 28.93 16.23
C PRO A 68 0.14 27.60 16.28
N GLN A 69 0.50 27.10 17.47
CA GLN A 69 1.13 25.77 17.58
C GLN A 69 0.15 24.63 17.29
N ALA A 70 -1.12 24.78 17.66
CA ALA A 70 -2.14 23.78 17.38
C ALA A 70 -2.45 23.69 15.89
N LEU A 71 -2.49 24.84 15.20
CA LEU A 71 -2.69 24.93 13.76
C LEU A 71 -1.57 24.22 12.99
N GLN A 72 -0.31 24.44 13.38
CA GLN A 72 0.84 23.75 12.76
C GLN A 72 0.79 22.23 12.96
N GLN A 73 0.37 21.76 14.14
CA GLN A 73 0.24 20.32 14.40
C GLN A 73 -0.89 19.68 13.57
N VAL A 74 -2.04 20.35 13.46
CA VAL A 74 -3.15 19.92 12.59
C VAL A 74 -2.71 19.85 11.13
N GLU A 75 -1.98 20.85 10.64
CA GLU A 75 -1.46 20.88 9.28
C GLU A 75 -0.46 19.74 9.03
N SER A 76 0.42 19.46 10.00
CA SER A 76 1.36 18.33 9.93
C SER A 76 0.63 16.99 9.83
N VAL A 77 -0.39 16.76 10.68
CA VAL A 77 -1.22 15.55 10.64
C VAL A 77 -1.95 15.43 9.30
N GLN A 78 -2.54 16.53 8.82
CA GLN A 78 -3.26 16.54 7.55
C GLN A 78 -2.32 16.20 6.38
N ASN A 79 -1.12 16.78 6.35
CA ASN A 79 -0.12 16.49 5.33
C ASN A 79 0.34 15.03 5.38
N GLN A 80 0.56 14.48 6.57
CA GLN A 80 0.96 13.08 6.73
C GLN A 80 -0.14 12.11 6.26
N VAL A 81 -1.40 12.40 6.60
CA VAL A 81 -2.57 11.63 6.13
C VAL A 81 -2.68 11.72 4.61
N ASN A 82 -2.52 12.91 4.03
CA ASN A 82 -2.60 13.11 2.58
C ASN A 82 -1.50 12.35 1.83
N GLN A 83 -0.26 12.37 2.33
CA GLN A 83 0.84 11.60 1.73
C GLN A 83 0.55 10.10 1.74
N LYS A 84 0.18 9.54 2.90
CA LYS A 84 -0.15 8.10 3.02
C LYS A 84 -1.35 7.72 2.16
N LYS A 85 -2.37 8.59 2.07
CA LYS A 85 -3.49 8.39 1.15
C LYS A 85 -3.03 8.32 -0.30
N GLY A 86 -2.16 9.23 -0.72
CA GLY A 86 -1.59 9.24 -2.07
C GLY A 86 -0.85 7.93 -2.39
N GLU A 87 -0.04 7.43 -1.48
CA GLU A 87 0.66 6.15 -1.62
C GLU A 87 -0.32 4.97 -1.75
N LEU A 88 -1.34 4.91 -0.90
CA LEU A 88 -2.35 3.86 -0.95
C LEU A 88 -3.19 3.93 -2.23
N GLN A 89 -3.55 5.13 -2.69
CA GLN A 89 -4.24 5.33 -3.96
C GLN A 89 -3.37 4.90 -5.15
N GLN A 90 -2.07 5.21 -5.14
CA GLN A 90 -1.15 4.77 -6.18
C GLN A 90 -1.01 3.24 -6.20
N ARG A 91 -1.01 2.58 -5.03
CA ARG A 91 -1.04 1.11 -4.94
C ARG A 91 -2.34 0.53 -5.49
N LYS A 92 -3.48 1.14 -5.16
CA LYS A 92 -4.79 0.74 -5.71
C LYS A 92 -4.80 0.85 -7.23
N ASN A 93 -4.29 1.95 -7.78
CA ASN A 93 -4.23 2.17 -9.22
C ASN A 93 -3.28 1.21 -9.96
N GLN A 94 -2.25 0.67 -9.30
CA GLN A 94 -1.39 -0.38 -9.87
C GLN A 94 -2.02 -1.77 -9.83
N ALA A 95 -3.01 -1.99 -8.96
CA ALA A 95 -3.73 -3.26 -8.84
C ALA A 95 -4.96 -3.35 -9.77
N LEU A 96 -5.33 -2.24 -10.41
CA LEU A 96 -6.43 -2.15 -11.39
C LEU A 96 -5.88 -2.19 -12.81
#